data_AF-A0A380G1D0-F1
#
_entry.id   AF-A0A380G1D0-F1
#
_cell.length_a   1.000
_cell.length_b   1.000
_cell.length_c   1.000
_cell.angle_alpha   90.00
_cell.angle_beta   90.00
_cell.angle_gamma   90.00
#
_symmetry.space_group_name_H-M   'P 1'
#
loop_
_entity.id
_entity.type
_entity.pdbx_description
1 polymer ?
#
loop_
_entity_poly.entity_id
_entity_poly.type
_entity_poly.pdbx_seq_one_letter_code
_entity_poly.pdbx_strand_id
1 'polypeptide(L)'
;MNSSKLFWLNIVMTIAFLGFNIIVTYYPKLDDFFWLIPGLIVSSIIIIVSLSTAAVYKNLVSEIIFLINIVLLLYYLYPLIYNFF
;
A
#
# COMPACT_ATOMS: atom_id res chain seq x y z
N MET A 1 -14.65 -4.51 18.52
CA MET A 1 -13.20 -4.51 18.26
C MET A 1 -12.70 -3.09 18.50
N ASN A 2 -11.73 -2.87 19.40
CA ASN A 2 -11.37 -1.52 19.86
C ASN A 2 -10.98 -0.63 18.68
N SER A 3 -11.77 0.40 18.37
CA SER A 3 -11.56 1.22 17.18
C SER A 3 -10.16 1.88 17.17
N SER A 4 -9.52 2.15 18.31
CA SER A 4 -8.13 2.61 18.29
C SER A 4 -7.15 1.64 17.61
N LYS A 5 -7.35 0.32 17.72
CA LYS A 5 -6.41 -0.69 17.20
C LYS A 5 -6.35 -0.73 15.67
N LEU A 6 -7.50 -0.56 15.01
CA LEU A 6 -7.59 -0.62 13.53
C LEU A 6 -6.90 0.58 12.88
N PHE A 7 -7.04 1.76 13.50
CA PHE A 7 -6.33 2.98 13.09
C PHE A 7 -4.81 2.82 13.20
N TRP A 8 -4.32 2.36 14.36
CA TRP A 8 -2.88 2.12 14.56
C TRP A 8 -2.32 1.04 13.64
N LEU A 9 -3.09 -0.04 13.41
CA LEU A 9 -2.71 -1.08 12.45
C LEU A 9 -2.53 -0.50 11.05
N ASN A 10 -3.44 0.37 10.59
CA ASN A 10 -3.34 0.99 9.28
C ASN A 10 -2.08 1.86 9.14
N ILE A 11 -1.75 2.64 10.16
CA ILE A 11 -0.50 3.44 10.17
C ILE A 11 0.73 2.53 10.04
N VAL A 12 0.83 1.49 10.88
CA VAL A 12 1.98 0.59 10.88
C VAL A 12 2.12 -0.13 9.53
N MET A 13 1.02 -0.61 8.97
CA MET A 13 1.04 -1.27 7.67
C MET A 13 1.45 -0.33 6.54
N THR A 14 0.96 0.92 6.53
CA THR A 14 1.38 1.91 5.52
C THR A 14 2.87 2.25 5.64
N ILE A 15 3.41 2.43 6.84
CA ILE A 15 4.85 2.70 7.02
C ILE A 15 5.69 1.50 6.56
N ALA A 16 5.31 0.28 6.93
CA ALA A 16 6.00 -0.93 6.50
C ALA A 16 5.98 -1.08 4.98
N PHE A 17 4.84 -0.79 4.35
CA PHE A 17 4.68 -0.86 2.91
C PHE A 17 5.49 0.21 2.18
N LEU A 18 5.54 1.44 2.71
CA LEU A 18 6.40 2.49 2.18
C LEU A 18 7.88 2.10 2.25
N GLY A 19 8.34 1.58 3.39
CA GLY A 19 9.70 1.09 3.55
C GLY A 19 10.04 -0.06 2.60
N PHE A 20 9.12 -1.00 2.43
CA PHE A 20 9.24 -2.08 1.46
C PHE A 20 9.39 -1.56 0.02
N ASN A 21 8.55 -0.60 -0.39
CA ASN A 21 8.63 0.03 -1.71
C ASN A 21 10.00 0.69 -1.95
N ILE A 22 10.51 1.45 -0.97
CA ILE A 22 11.83 2.08 -1.05
C ILE A 22 12.92 1.02 -1.29
N ILE A 23 12.89 -0.09 -0.55
CA ILE A 23 13.89 -1.16 -0.69
C ILE A 23 13.85 -1.76 -2.09
N VAL A 24 12.67 -2.08 -2.62
CA VAL A 24 12.53 -2.65 -3.97
C VAL A 24 13.00 -1.66 -5.04
N THR A 25 12.62 -0.38 -4.95
CA THR A 25 13.01 0.64 -5.93
C THR A 25 14.53 0.83 -6.00
N TYR A 26 15.24 0.82 -4.87
CA TYR A 26 16.68 1.07 -4.84
C TYR A 26 17.55 -0.20 -4.93
N TYR A 27 16.94 -1.38 -4.95
CA TYR A 27 17.65 -2.64 -5.02
C TYR A 27 17.15 -3.49 -6.20
N PRO A 28 17.53 -3.14 -7.44
CA PRO A 28 16.95 -3.70 -8.66
C PRO A 28 17.14 -5.21 -8.82
N LYS A 29 18.16 -5.80 -8.17
CA LYS A 29 18.33 -7.26 -8.09
C LYS A 29 17.17 -7.96 -7.40
N LEU A 30 16.40 -7.26 -6.56
CA LEU A 30 15.17 -7.79 -5.99
C LEU A 30 14.11 -7.88 -7.08
N ASP A 31 13.96 -6.91 -7.97
CA ASP A 31 12.91 -6.90 -9.00
C ASP A 31 12.94 -8.14 -9.93
N ASP A 32 14.13 -8.68 -10.19
CA ASP A 32 14.35 -9.97 -10.90
C ASP A 32 13.65 -11.19 -10.23
N PHE A 33 13.25 -11.07 -8.95
CA PHE A 33 12.53 -12.10 -8.19
C PHE A 33 11.00 -11.98 -8.26
N PHE A 34 10.43 -11.33 -9.28
CA PHE A 34 8.98 -11.22 -9.49
C PHE A 34 8.25 -10.50 -8.34
N TRP A 35 8.82 -9.44 -7.77
CA TRP A 35 8.20 -8.72 -6.64
C TRP A 35 6.93 -7.95 -6.99
N LEU A 36 6.68 -7.75 -8.29
CA LEU A 36 5.46 -7.11 -8.78
C LEU A 36 4.19 -7.83 -8.28
N ILE A 37 4.14 -9.17 -8.38
CA ILE A 37 2.95 -9.96 -8.01
C ILE A 37 2.71 -9.94 -6.49
N PRO A 38 3.69 -10.26 -5.63
CA PRO A 38 3.55 -10.10 -4.19
C PRO A 38 3.24 -8.65 -3.78
N GLY A 39 3.86 -7.66 -4.42
CA GLY A 39 3.63 -6.24 -4.18
C GLY A 39 2.18 -5.83 -4.48
N LEU A 40 1.59 -6.34 -5.56
CA LEU A 40 0.18 -6.14 -5.91
C LEU A 40 -0.78 -6.76 -4.89
N ILE A 41 -0.49 -7.98 -4.43
CA ILE A 41 -1.32 -8.66 -3.42
C ILE A 41 -1.31 -7.87 -2.10
N VAL A 42 -0.12 -7.49 -1.63
CA VAL A 42 0.05 -6.74 -0.38
C VAL A 42 -0.58 -5.35 -0.48
N SER A 43 -0.35 -4.62 -1.58
CA SER A 43 -0.92 -3.29 -1.80
C SER A 43 -2.45 -3.30 -1.84
N SER A 44 -3.05 -4.33 -2.45
CA SER A 44 -4.50 -4.51 -2.50
C SER A 44 -5.09 -4.73 -1.10
N ILE A 45 -4.46 -5.58 -0.27
CA ILE A 45 -4.89 -5.82 1.12
C ILE A 45 -4.81 -4.52 1.93
N ILE A 46 -3.72 -3.77 1.80
CA ILE A 46 -3.51 -2.51 2.52
C ILE A 46 -4.57 -1.48 2.11
N ILE A 47 -4.90 -1.37 0.82
CA ILE A 47 -5.96 -0.48 0.35
C ILE A 47 -7.31 -0.84 0.95
N ILE A 48 -7.67 -2.13 1.02
CA ILE A 48 -8.95 -2.56 1.60
C ILE A 48 -9.02 -2.19 3.09
N VAL A 49 -7.94 -2.45 3.85
CA VAL A 49 -7.88 -2.08 5.26
C VAL A 49 -7.92 -0.57 5.45
N SER A 50 -7.18 0.16 4.62
CA SER A 50 -7.12 1.61 4.63
C SER A 50 -8.46 2.26 4.30
N LEU A 51 -9.18 1.76 3.28
CA LEU A 51 -10.53 2.21 2.93
C LEU A 51 -11.48 1.96 4.09
N SER A 52 -11.42 0.76 4.68
CA SER A 52 -12.23 0.38 5.83
C SER A 52 -11.98 1.31 7.01
N THR A 53 -10.72 1.70 7.28
CA THR A 53 -10.42 2.71 8.31
C THR A 53 -10.97 4.09 7.95
N ALA A 54 -10.74 4.59 6.74
CA ALA A 54 -11.22 5.90 6.35
C ALA A 54 -12.77 6.00 6.48
N ALA A 55 -13.48 4.95 6.09
CA ALA A 55 -14.94 4.86 6.21
C ALA A 55 -15.44 4.85 7.67
N VAL A 56 -14.71 4.18 8.58
CA VAL A 56 -15.08 4.04 9.99
C VAL A 56 -14.73 5.27 10.83
N TYR A 57 -13.50 5.80 10.72
CA TYR A 57 -13.01 6.89 11.56
C TYR A 57 -13.36 8.28 11.03
N LYS A 58 -13.58 8.42 9.70
CA LYS A 58 -13.92 9.69 9.04
C LYS A 58 -13.03 10.86 9.48
N ASN A 59 -11.75 10.59 9.68
CA ASN A 59 -10.76 11.60 10.09
C ASN A 59 -9.80 11.87 8.94
N LEU A 60 -9.34 13.13 8.87
CA LEU A 60 -8.46 13.62 7.81
C LEU A 60 -7.18 12.78 7.68
N VAL A 61 -6.65 12.28 8.80
CA VAL A 61 -5.45 11.44 8.83
C VAL A 61 -5.67 10.10 8.10
N SER A 62 -6.78 9.40 8.33
CA SER A 62 -7.03 8.12 7.65
C SER A 62 -7.31 8.30 6.16
N GLU A 63 -7.95 9.42 5.78
CA GLU A 63 -8.17 9.77 4.38
C GLU A 63 -6.86 10.04 3.65
N ILE A 64 -5.93 10.78 4.27
CA ILE A 64 -4.59 11.00 3.72
C ILE A 64 -3.83 9.68 3.58
N ILE A 65 -3.87 8.81 4.61
CA ILE A 65 -3.23 7.48 4.54
C ILE A 65 -3.80 6.66 3.38
N PHE A 66 -5.12 6.72 3.19
CA PHE A 66 -5.77 6.05 2.06
C PHE A 66 -5.31 6.58 0.70
N LEU A 67 -5.20 7.90 0.54
CA LEU A 67 -4.67 8.50 -0.68
C LEU A 67 -3.21 8.07 -0.95
N ILE A 68 -2.36 8.04 0.08
CA ILE A 68 -0.97 7.55 -0.06
C ILE A 68 -0.95 6.10 -0.53
N ASN A 69 -1.75 5.24 0.07
CA ASN A 69 -1.84 3.83 -0.30
C ASN A 69 -2.35 3.65 -1.75
N ILE A 70 -3.26 4.51 -2.24
CA ILE A 70 -3.67 4.53 -3.66
C ILE A 70 -2.50 4.87 -4.58
N VAL A 71 -1.73 5.92 -4.27
CA VAL A 71 -0.57 6.33 -5.09
C VAL A 71 0.44 5.20 -5.18
N LEU A 72 0.68 4.49 -4.07
CA LEU A 72 1.56 3.33 -4.04
C LEU A 72 1.01 2.15 -4.86
N LEU A 73 -0.29 1.88 -4.86
CA LEU A 73 -0.86 0.86 -5.76
C LEU A 73 -0.66 1.23 -7.22
N LEU A 74 -0.86 2.50 -7.59
CA LEU A 74 -0.66 2.97 -8.96
C LEU A 74 0.78 2.74 -9.43
N TYR A 75 1.77 2.83 -8.53
CA TYR A 75 3.16 2.47 -8.83
C TYR A 75 3.31 1.01 -9.30
N TYR A 76 2.59 0.06 -8.70
CA TYR A 76 2.60 -1.34 -9.13
C TYR A 76 1.73 -1.61 -10.37
N LEU A 77 0.67 -0.84 -10.58
CA LEU A 77 -0.17 -0.96 -11.78
C LEU A 77 0.50 -0.36 -13.02
N TYR A 78 1.34 0.66 -12.85
CA TYR A 78 2.02 1.35 -13.96
C TYR A 78 2.80 0.39 -14.89
N PRO A 79 3.75 -0.44 -14.40
CA PRO A 79 4.48 -1.37 -15.26
C PRO A 79 3.59 -2.48 -15.82
N LEU A 80 2.49 -2.86 -15.14
CA LEU A 80 1.50 -3.79 -15.70
C LEU A 80 0.82 -3.21 -16.94
N ILE A 81 0.43 -1.95 -16.89
CA ILE A 81 -0.26 -1.29 -18.01
C ILE A 81 0.71 -1.01 -19.16
N TYR A 82 1.95 -0.61 -18.86
CA TYR A 82 2.94 -0.21 -19.87
C TYR A 82 3.78 -1.36 -20.45
N ASN A 83 3.92 -2.50 -19.78
CA ASN A 83 4.65 -3.66 -20.33
C ASN A 83 3.74 -4.70 -21.00
N PHE A 84 2.42 -4.66 -20.78
CA PHE A 84 1.47 -5.57 -21.44
C PHE A 84 0.76 -4.97 -22.66
N PHE A 85 0.95 -3.68 -22.97
CA PHE A 85 0.44 -3.00 -24.16
C PHE A 85 1.56 -2.55 -25.10
#